data_AF-A0A920EY78-F1
#
_entry.id   AF-A0A920EY78-F1
#
_cell.length_a   1.000
_cell.length_b   1.000
_cell.length_c   1.000
_cell.angle_alpha   90.00
_cell.angle_beta   90.00
_cell.angle_gamma   90.00
#
_symmetry.space_group_name_H-M   'P 1'
#
loop_
_entity.id
_entity.type
_entity.pdbx_description
1 polymer ?
#
loop_
_entity_poly.entity_id
_entity_poly.type
_entity_poly.pdbx_seq_one_letter_code
_entity_poly.pdbx_strand_id
1 'polypeptide(L)'
;MTKIVVLTGGIGAGKTTVEEIFSSLSVETLDADQITNNLLDKNTRAYKKIVETFGQSILTNEREINRPRMREIIFRDRLAKKKLEDILHPQIRSVMNHEVKKAVGEYVFTSNTSLV
;
A
#
# COMPACT_ATOMS: atom_id res chain seq x y z
N MET A 1 1.37 -18.22 -17.96
CA MET A 1 0.97 -18.34 -16.54
C MET A 1 1.94 -17.47 -15.76
N THR A 2 1.50 -16.28 -15.33
CA THR A 2 2.36 -15.32 -14.60
C THR A 2 2.65 -15.87 -13.21
N LYS A 3 3.92 -16.00 -12.83
CA LYS A 3 4.33 -16.40 -11.48
C LYS A 3 4.38 -15.12 -10.62
N ILE A 4 4.00 -15.22 -9.35
CA ILE A 4 4.05 -14.09 -8.41
C ILE A 4 5.08 -14.43 -7.34
N VAL A 5 6.01 -13.51 -7.08
CA VAL A 5 7.05 -13.67 -6.06
C VAL A 5 6.88 -12.57 -5.03
N VAL A 6 6.56 -12.97 -3.79
CA VAL A 6 6.36 -12.04 -2.67
C VAL A 6 7.68 -11.92 -1.92
N LEU A 7 8.19 -10.70 -1.79
CA LEU A 7 9.39 -10.41 -1.02
C LEU A 7 9.02 -9.89 0.37
N THR A 8 9.18 -10.76 1.37
CA THR A 8 8.96 -10.40 2.77
C THR A 8 10.28 -10.23 3.50
N GLY A 9 10.32 -9.35 4.49
CA GLY A 9 11.52 -9.13 5.30
C GLY A 9 11.30 -7.97 6.26
N GLY A 10 12.05 -7.94 7.37
CA GLY A 10 11.98 -6.85 8.34
C GLY A 10 12.49 -5.51 7.80
N ILE A 11 12.43 -4.49 8.65
CA ILE A 11 13.07 -3.20 8.38
C ILE A 11 14.58 -3.44 8.24
N GLY A 12 15.20 -2.90 7.19
CA GLY A 12 16.63 -3.08 6.94
C GLY A 12 17.06 -4.42 6.34
N ALA A 13 16.12 -5.30 5.97
CA ALA A 13 16.44 -6.60 5.39
C ALA A 13 16.92 -6.56 3.92
N GLY A 14 17.13 -5.38 3.33
CA GLY A 14 17.61 -5.22 1.95
C GLY A 14 16.57 -5.49 0.86
N LYS A 15 15.26 -5.42 1.18
CA LYS A 15 14.19 -5.68 0.20
C LYS A 15 14.26 -4.78 -1.03
N THR A 16 14.50 -3.49 -0.81
CA THR A 16 14.67 -2.50 -1.88
C THR A 16 15.84 -2.86 -2.80
N THR A 17 16.96 -3.35 -2.25
CA THR A 17 18.09 -3.81 -3.05
C THR A 17 17.73 -4.99 -3.94
N VAL A 18 16.92 -5.93 -3.43
CA VAL A 18 16.43 -7.06 -4.24
C VAL A 18 15.47 -6.58 -5.33
N GLU A 19 14.55 -5.65 -5.03
CA GLU A 19 13.66 -5.03 -6.03
C GLU A 19 14.44 -4.32 -7.14
N GLU A 20 15.50 -3.58 -6.81
CA GLU A 20 16.38 -2.92 -7.77
C GLU A 20 17.09 -3.93 -8.69
N ILE A 21 17.57 -5.05 -8.15
CA ILE A 21 18.19 -6.13 -8.94
C ILE A 21 17.17 -6.70 -9.93
N PHE A 22 15.95 -7.01 -9.49
CA PHE A 22 14.93 -7.55 -10.40
C PHE A 22 14.46 -6.55 -11.45
N SER A 23 14.33 -5.28 -11.08
CA SER A 23 14.03 -4.20 -12.01
C SER A 23 15.11 -4.09 -13.10
N SER A 24 16.40 -4.22 -12.75
CA SER A 24 17.51 -4.22 -13.71
C SER A 24 17.46 -5.39 -14.71
N LEU A 25 16.77 -6.49 -14.36
CA LEU A 25 16.57 -7.65 -15.22
C LEU A 25 15.31 -7.51 -16.10
N SER A 26 14.74 -6.30 -16.21
CA SER A 26 13.48 -6.02 -16.94
C SER A 26 12.28 -6.78 -16.39
N VAL A 27 12.32 -7.12 -15.10
CA VAL A 27 11.20 -7.77 -14.42
C VAL A 27 10.33 -6.69 -13.77
N GLU A 28 9.02 -6.79 -13.99
CA GLU A 28 8.08 -5.81 -13.47
C GLU A 28 7.94 -5.95 -11.94
N THR A 29 8.15 -4.85 -11.23
CA THR A 29 8.06 -4.80 -9.77
C THR A 29 6.84 -4.01 -9.34
N LEU A 30 6.10 -4.52 -8.35
CA LEU A 30 5.03 -3.78 -7.68
C LEU A 30 5.46 -3.51 -6.24
N ASP A 31 5.38 -2.26 -5.82
CA ASP A 31 5.62 -1.88 -4.43
C ASP A 31 4.27 -1.72 -3.73
N ALA A 32 4.00 -2.54 -2.70
CA ALA A 32 2.74 -2.46 -1.97
C ALA A 32 2.64 -1.20 -1.11
N ASP A 33 3.78 -0.67 -0.63
CA ASP A 33 3.83 0.59 0.10
C ASP A 33 3.52 1.75 -0.86
N GLN A 34 4.04 1.71 -2.09
CA GLN A 34 3.68 2.69 -3.12
C GLN A 34 2.20 2.62 -3.51
N ILE A 35 1.64 1.42 -3.71
CA ILE A 35 0.20 1.24 -3.97
C ILE A 35 -0.62 1.82 -2.82
N THR A 36 -0.25 1.50 -1.58
CA THR A 36 -0.93 2.02 -0.39
C THR A 36 -0.83 3.54 -0.33
N ASN A 37 0.33 4.12 -0.66
CA ASN A 37 0.52 5.55 -0.68
C ASN A 37 -0.42 6.24 -1.68
N ASN A 38 -0.50 5.70 -2.90
CA ASN A 38 -1.37 6.23 -3.96
C ASN A 38 -2.85 6.13 -3.59
N LEU A 39 -3.25 5.08 -2.87
CA LEU A 39 -4.63 4.92 -2.39
C LEU A 39 -5.04 5.94 -1.31
N LEU A 40 -4.07 6.61 -0.68
CA LEU A 40 -4.34 7.66 0.30
C LEU A 40 -4.44 9.06 -0.34
N ASP A 41 -4.14 9.19 -1.63
CA ASP A 41 -4.19 10.46 -2.34
C ASP A 41 -5.62 10.98 -2.45
N LYS A 42 -5.74 12.32 -2.52
CA LYS A 42 -7.01 13.01 -2.70
C LYS A 42 -7.79 12.44 -3.87
N ASN A 43 -9.11 12.41 -3.74
CA ASN A 43 -10.07 11.96 -4.75
C ASN A 43 -10.12 10.45 -4.99
N THR A 44 -9.22 9.65 -4.42
CA THR A 44 -9.32 8.19 -4.49
C THR A 44 -10.51 7.67 -3.67
N ARG A 45 -10.95 6.45 -3.98
CA ARG A 45 -12.04 5.80 -3.25
C ARG A 45 -11.65 5.49 -1.80
N ALA A 46 -10.41 5.08 -1.54
CA ALA A 46 -9.88 4.88 -0.19
C ALA A 46 -9.87 6.18 0.60
N TYR A 47 -9.33 7.26 0.04
CA TYR A 47 -9.36 8.58 0.67
C TYR A 47 -10.77 8.97 1.16
N LYS A 48 -11.78 8.89 0.29
CA LYS A 48 -13.17 9.25 0.65
C LYS A 48 -13.69 8.42 1.83
N LYS A 49 -13.53 7.09 1.77
CA LYS A 49 -13.97 6.18 2.84
C LYS A 49 -13.22 6.41 4.15
N ILE A 50 -11.93 6.72 4.08
CA ILE A 50 -11.11 7.02 5.26
C ILE A 50 -11.61 8.31 5.91
N VAL A 51 -11.84 9.37 5.12
CA VAL A 51 -12.39 10.64 5.65
C VAL A 51 -13.79 10.46 6.22
N GLU A 52 -14.65 9.64 5.60
CA GLU A 52 -15.97 9.29 6.14
C GLU A 52 -15.88 8.55 7.49
N THR A 53 -14.88 7.67 7.64
CA THR A 53 -14.74 6.80 8.82
C THR A 53 -14.05 7.50 10.00
N PHE A 54 -13.03 8.32 9.73
CA PHE A 54 -12.19 8.96 10.75
C PHE A 54 -12.45 10.46 10.90
N GLY A 55 -13.30 11.02 10.04
CA GLY A 55 -13.67 12.43 10.01
C GLY A 55 -12.57 13.32 9.44
N GLN A 56 -12.82 14.64 9.44
CA GLN A 56 -11.85 15.62 8.92
C GLN A 56 -10.63 15.83 9.84
N SER A 57 -10.67 15.29 11.07
CA SER A 57 -9.58 15.46 12.04
C SER A 57 -8.25 14.86 11.57
N ILE A 58 -8.30 13.89 10.65
CA ILE A 58 -7.13 13.22 10.08
C ILE A 58 -6.57 13.94 8.86
N LEU A 59 -7.10 15.09 8.48
CA LEU A 59 -6.68 15.85 7.31
C LEU A 59 -5.68 16.96 7.67
N THR A 60 -4.80 17.28 6.73
CA THR A 60 -4.01 18.52 6.75
C THR A 60 -4.86 19.71 6.29
N ASN A 61 -4.33 20.93 6.37
CA ASN A 61 -5.00 22.15 5.89
C ASN A 61 -5.30 22.09 4.39
N GLU A 62 -4.46 21.38 3.64
CA GLU A 62 -4.58 21.16 2.21
C GLU A 62 -5.61 20.07 1.88
N ARG A 63 -6.25 19.44 2.87
CA ARG A 63 -7.14 18.27 2.74
C ARG A 63 -6.43 16.99 2.29
N GLU A 64 -5.21 16.76 2.75
CA GLU A 64 -4.49 15.49 2.56
C GLU A 64 -4.57 14.64 3.81
N ILE A 65 -4.43 13.31 3.71
CA ILE A 65 -4.37 12.47 4.90
C ILE A 65 -3.07 12.78 5.65
N ASN A 66 -3.20 13.26 6.90
CA ASN A 66 -2.08 13.45 7.81
C ASN A 66 -1.59 12.07 8.30
N ARG A 67 -0.59 11.52 7.60
CA ARG A 67 -0.04 10.19 7.86
C ARG A 67 0.52 10.03 9.29
N PRO A 68 1.29 10.97 9.86
CA PRO A 68 1.72 10.88 11.26
C PRO A 68 0.54 10.75 12.23
N ARG A 69 -0.47 11.62 12.09
CA ARG A 69 -1.67 11.59 12.93
C ARG A 69 -2.46 10.30 12.76
N MET A 70 -2.58 9.81 11.52
CA MET A 70 -3.26 8.55 11.26
C MET A 70 -2.54 7.37 11.91
N ARG A 71 -1.19 7.35 11.83
CA ARG A 71 -0.36 6.34 12.50
C ARG A 71 -0.55 6.36 14.00
N GLU A 72 -0.60 7.53 14.64
CA GLU A 72 -0.85 7.65 16.08
C GLU A 72 -2.20 7.05 16.49
N ILE A 73 -3.26 7.32 15.72
CA ILE A 73 -4.61 6.81 15.97
C ILE A 73 -4.64 5.28 15.88
N ILE A 74 -4.14 4.70 14.78
CA ILE A 74 -4.18 3.25 14.57
C ILE A 74 -3.22 2.49 15.50
N PHE A 75 -2.16 3.15 15.99
CA PHE A 75 -1.25 2.56 16.96
C PHE A 75 -1.87 2.48 18.37
N ARG A 76 -2.71 3.47 18.73
CA ARG A 76 -3.39 3.52 20.04
C ARG A 76 -4.71 2.73 20.05
N ASP A 77 -5.38 2.60 18.91
CA ASP A 77 -6.68 1.93 18.79
C ASP A 77 -6.64 0.80 17.75
N ARG A 78 -6.74 -0.44 18.24
CA ARG A 78 -6.77 -1.64 17.39
C ARG A 78 -8.04 -1.71 16.51
N LEU A 79 -9.16 -1.16 16.95
CA LEU A 79 -10.38 -1.10 16.14
C LEU A 79 -10.21 -0.08 15.01
N ALA A 80 -9.57 1.06 15.28
CA ALA A 80 -9.19 2.04 14.25
C ALA A 80 -8.26 1.41 13.21
N LYS A 81 -7.24 0.67 13.65
CA LYS A 81 -6.34 -0.10 12.76
C LYS A 81 -7.12 -1.03 11.84
N LYS A 82 -8.01 -1.85 12.42
CA LYS A 82 -8.86 -2.79 11.67
C LYS A 82 -9.76 -2.08 10.65
N LYS A 83 -10.37 -0.95 11.03
CA LYS A 83 -11.19 -0.15 10.10
C LYS A 83 -10.37 0.35 8.90
N LEU A 84 -9.14 0.81 9.14
CA LEU A 84 -8.25 1.24 8.07
C LEU A 84 -7.86 0.05 7.17
N GLU A 85 -7.50 -1.10 7.76
CA GLU A 85 -7.26 -2.37 7.06
C GLU A 85 -8.42 -2.78 6.15
N ASP A 86 -9.64 -2.77 6.68
CA ASP A 86 -10.85 -3.18 5.97
C ASP A 86 -11.16 -2.26 4.78
N ILE A 87 -10.73 -0.99 4.82
CA ILE A 87 -10.85 -0.04 3.70
C ILE A 87 -9.76 -0.27 2.64
N LEU A 88 -8.51 -0.48 3.07
CA LEU A 88 -7.33 -0.55 2.20
C LEU A 88 -7.17 -1.92 1.53
N HIS A 89 -7.29 -3.02 2.28
CA HIS A 89 -7.00 -4.37 1.77
C HIS A 89 -7.78 -4.73 0.48
N PRO A 90 -9.09 -4.47 0.37
CA PRO A 90 -9.81 -4.77 -0.87
C PRO A 90 -9.30 -3.95 -2.06
N GLN A 91 -8.87 -2.70 -1.82
CA GLN A 91 -8.39 -1.81 -2.87
C GLN A 91 -6.98 -2.19 -3.32
N ILE A 92 -6.08 -2.49 -2.37
CA ILE A 92 -4.74 -3.01 -2.67
C ILE A 92 -4.85 -4.29 -3.49
N ARG A 93 -5.71 -5.24 -3.07
CA ARG A 93 -5.98 -6.47 -3.85
C ARG A 93 -6.48 -6.18 -5.26
N SER A 94 -7.37 -5.20 -5.42
CA SER A 94 -7.87 -4.80 -6.74
C SER A 94 -6.76 -4.23 -7.63
N VAL A 95 -5.88 -3.38 -7.09
CA VAL A 95 -4.75 -2.81 -7.83
C VAL A 95 -3.76 -3.90 -8.20
N MET A 96 -3.37 -4.75 -7.25
CA MET A 96 -2.45 -5.88 -7.50
C MET A 96 -3.00 -6.81 -8.59
N ASN A 97 -4.28 -7.18 -8.52
CA ASN A 97 -4.91 -8.03 -9.54
C ASN A 97 -4.96 -7.38 -10.92
N HIS A 98 -5.08 -6.05 -10.97
CA HIS A 98 -5.09 -5.30 -12.22
C HIS A 98 -3.69 -5.25 -12.85
N GLU A 99 -2.67 -4.97 -12.05
CA GLU A 99 -1.28 -4.93 -12.52
C GLU A 99 -0.79 -6.32 -12.92
N VAL A 100 -1.10 -7.38 -12.15
CA VAL A 100 -0.79 -8.78 -12.53
C VAL A 100 -1.42 -9.18 -13.87
N LYS A 101 -2.62 -8.66 -14.19
CA LYS A 101 -3.27 -8.93 -15.49
C LYS A 101 -2.63 -8.20 -16.67
N LYS A 102 -2.01 -7.04 -16.43
CA LYS A 102 -1.28 -6.29 -17.46
C LYS A 102 0.12 -6.84 -17.69
N ALA A 103 0.73 -7.39 -16.64
CA ALA A 103 2.08 -7.91 -16.69
C ALA A 103 2.21 -8.96 -17.79
N VAL A 104 3.07 -8.66 -18.77
CA VAL A 104 3.38 -9.56 -19.90
C VAL A 104 4.56 -10.48 -19.55
N GLY A 105 5.22 -10.25 -18.41
CA GLY A 105 6.39 -10.99 -17.91
C GLY A 105 6.07 -12.15 -16.97
N GLU A 106 7.10 -12.96 -16.64
CA GLU A 106 6.94 -14.16 -15.81
C GLU A 106 6.79 -13.90 -14.31
N TYR A 107 7.14 -12.70 -13.80
CA TYR A 107 7.22 -12.43 -12.35
C TYR A 107 6.64 -11.06 -11.99
N VAL A 108 5.89 -11.03 -10.88
CA VAL A 108 5.43 -9.81 -10.21
C VAL A 108 6.00 -9.78 -8.79
N PHE A 109 6.71 -8.71 -8.45
CA PHE A 109 7.26 -8.48 -7.10
C PHE A 109 6.29 -7.76 -6.21
N THR A 110 6.31 -8.03 -4.90
CA THR A 110 5.65 -7.21 -3.88
C THR A 110 6.50 -7.17 -2.61
N SER A 111 6.94 -5.97 -2.22
CA SER A 111 7.52 -5.73 -0.90
C SER A 111 6.42 -5.43 0.12
N ASN A 112 6.66 -5.88 1.35
CA ASN A 112 5.80 -5.57 2.49
C ASN A 112 6.66 -4.94 3.58
N THR A 113 6.38 -3.70 3.96
CA THR A 113 6.88 -3.09 5.20
C THR A 113 5.72 -2.46 5.95
N SER A 114 4.99 -3.30 6.69
CA SER A 114 4.22 -2.88 7.87
C SER A 114 3.44 -1.58 7.72
N LEU A 115 2.44 -1.55 6.84
CA LEU A 115 1.42 -0.51 6.90
C LEU A 115 0.03 -1.09 6.69
N VAL A 116 -0.24 -2.16 7.45
CA VAL A 116 -1.33 -2.09 8.40
C VAL A 116 -1.02 -2.86 9.67
#